data_AF-A0A7Y2C8Z0-F1
#
_entry.id   AF-A0A7Y2C8Z0-F1
#
_cell.length_a   1.000
_cell.length_b   1.000
_cell.length_c   1.000
_cell.angle_alpha   90.00
_cell.angle_beta   90.00
_cell.angle_gamma   90.00
#
_symmetry.space_group_name_H-M   'P 1'
#
loop_
_entity.id
_entity.type
_entity.pdbx_description
1 polymer ?
#
loop_
_entity_poly.entity_id
_entity_poly.type
_entity_poly.pdbx_seq_one_letter_code
_entity_poly.pdbx_strand_id
1 'polypeptide(L)'
;MPIYSYVCDCGREFEARKSVEDRNFCECLCGEIAGKAITTCAFHLDPVSGDFPTRTATWAKAHEDANRDDLESLGLRESKKRIYL
;
A
#
# COMPACT_ATOMS: atom_id res chain seq x y z
N MET A 1 -12.15 12.67 -11.73
CA MET A 1 -11.66 11.45 -12.41
C MET A 1 -10.15 11.39 -12.26
N PRO A 2 -9.59 10.35 -11.59
CA PRO A 2 -8.15 10.20 -11.41
C PRO A 2 -7.40 10.07 -12.74
N ILE A 3 -6.11 10.41 -12.72
CA ILE A 3 -5.16 10.17 -13.81
C ILE A 3 -4.33 8.95 -13.44
N TYR A 4 -4.10 8.07 -14.41
CA TYR A 4 -3.23 6.91 -14.26
C TYR A 4 -2.21 6.87 -15.40
N SER A 5 -1.04 6.32 -15.11
CA SER A 5 0.00 6.05 -16.09
C SER A 5 -0.19 4.65 -16.70
N TYR A 6 0.12 4.49 -17.97
CA TYR A 6 0.00 3.26 -18.75
C TYR A 6 1.28 2.99 -19.53
N VAL A 7 1.65 1.72 -19.66
CA VAL A 7 2.76 1.26 -20.50
C VAL A 7 2.20 0.27 -21.51
N CYS A 8 2.50 0.50 -22.78
CA CYS A 8 2.13 -0.39 -23.87
C CYS A 8 3.36 -1.19 -24.34
N ASP A 9 3.12 -2.40 -24.88
CA ASP A 9 4.17 -3.26 -25.44
C ASP A 9 4.94 -2.62 -26.60
N CYS A 10 4.34 -1.62 -27.27
CA CYS A 10 5.05 -0.81 -28.27
C CYS A 10 6.12 0.14 -27.68
N GLY A 11 6.31 0.13 -26.36
CA GLY A 11 7.28 0.95 -25.63
C GLY A 11 6.81 2.38 -25.34
N ARG A 12 5.54 2.71 -25.60
CA ARG A 12 4.97 4.03 -25.26
C ARG A 12 4.43 4.04 -23.84
N GLU A 13 4.81 5.10 -23.13
CA GLU A 13 4.28 5.45 -21.82
C GLU A 13 3.39 6.69 -21.96
N PHE A 14 2.22 6.67 -21.34
CA PHE A 14 1.29 7.80 -21.39
C PHE A 14 0.36 7.85 -20.18
N GLU A 15 -0.28 9.00 -19.99
CA GLU A 15 -1.25 9.20 -18.92
C GLU A 15 -2.67 9.32 -19.48
N ALA A 16 -3.63 8.71 -18.80
CA ALA A 16 -5.04 8.82 -19.17
C ALA A 16 -5.95 8.96 -17.95
N ARG A 17 -7.05 9.69 -18.13
CA ARG A 17 -8.10 9.81 -17.11
C ARG A 17 -9.05 8.63 -17.23
N LYS A 18 -9.23 7.87 -16.15
CA LYS A 18 -10.18 6.75 -16.09
C LYS A 18 -11.00 6.79 -14.81
N SER A 19 -12.13 6.10 -14.85
CA SER A 19 -12.91 5.73 -13.67
C SER A 19 -12.07 4.82 -12.76
N VAL A 20 -12.50 4.59 -11.52
CA VAL A 20 -11.78 3.69 -10.60
C VAL A 20 -11.99 2.24 -11.04
N GLU A 21 -13.13 1.96 -11.64
CA GLU A 21 -13.58 0.65 -12.12
C GLU A 21 -12.80 0.21 -13.38
N ASP A 22 -12.53 1.12 -14.31
CA ASP A 22 -11.93 0.81 -15.63
C ASP A 22 -10.45 1.21 -15.75
N ARG A 23 -9.73 1.31 -14.62
CA ARG A 23 -8.37 1.86 -14.59
C ARG A 23 -7.28 0.91 -15.10
N ASN A 24 -7.55 -0.38 -15.24
CA ASN A 24 -6.49 -1.38 -15.47
C ASN A 24 -5.95 -1.39 -16.91
N PHE A 25 -6.76 -0.95 -17.88
CA PHE A 25 -6.43 -1.02 -19.30
C PHE A 25 -6.81 0.28 -20.01
N CYS A 26 -6.02 0.65 -21.01
CA CYS A 26 -6.32 1.78 -21.88
C CYS A 26 -5.84 1.49 -23.31
N GLU A 27 -6.60 1.93 -24.31
CA GLU A 27 -6.16 1.82 -25.71
C GLU A 27 -4.97 2.76 -25.96
N CYS A 28 -3.92 2.22 -26.57
CA CYS A 28 -2.77 2.99 -27.02
C CYS A 28 -2.99 3.48 -28.46
N LEU A 29 -2.27 4.53 -28.85
CA LEU A 29 -2.26 5.06 -30.22
C LEU A 29 -1.70 4.08 -31.26
N CYS A 30 -1.07 2.97 -30.86
CA CYS A 30 -0.70 1.90 -31.79
C CYS A 30 -1.85 0.94 -32.11
N GLY A 31 -2.99 1.05 -31.42
CA GLY A 31 -4.13 0.13 -31.56
C GLY A 31 -4.11 -1.03 -30.57
N GLU A 32 -3.00 -1.24 -29.84
CA GLU A 32 -2.90 -2.27 -28.81
C GLU A 32 -3.38 -1.77 -27.44
N ILE A 33 -3.67 -2.71 -26.54
CA ILE A 33 -4.10 -2.40 -25.17
C ILE A 33 -2.86 -2.18 -24.30
N ALA A 34 -2.79 -1.01 -23.66
CA ALA A 34 -1.78 -0.69 -22.67
C ALA A 34 -2.24 -1.09 -21.27
N GLY A 35 -1.33 -1.69 -20.51
CA GLY A 35 -1.54 -2.03 -19.10
C GLY A 35 -1.26 -0.83 -18.20
N LYS A 36 -2.00 -0.70 -17.09
CA LYS A 36 -1.73 0.32 -16.08
C LYS A 36 -0.32 0.14 -15.50
N ALA A 37 0.48 1.20 -15.55
CA ALA A 37 1.78 1.25 -14.90
C ALA A 37 1.58 1.32 -13.38
N ILE A 38 2.08 0.33 -12.66
CA ILE A 38 2.16 0.39 -11.19
C ILE A 38 3.55 0.89 -10.84
N THR A 39 3.69 2.19 -10.64
CA THR A 39 4.92 2.76 -10.09
C THR A 39 4.90 2.58 -8.58
N THR A 40 5.90 1.90 -8.03
CA THR A 40 6.16 1.96 -6.59
C THR A 40 6.37 3.41 -6.21
N CYS A 41 5.72 3.88 -5.13
CA CYS A 41 5.97 5.23 -4.65
C CYS A 41 7.46 5.42 -4.39
N ALA A 42 8.07 6.42 -5.02
CA ALA A 42 9.50 6.72 -4.89
C ALA A 42 9.86 7.38 -3.54
N PHE A 43 9.08 7.15 -2.48
CA PHE A 43 9.52 7.54 -1.14
C PHE A 43 10.25 6.36 -0.52
N HIS A 44 11.56 6.50 -0.38
CA HIS A 44 12.35 5.65 0.50
C HIS A 44 12.03 6.11 1.93
N LEU A 45 11.35 5.27 2.72
CA LEU A 45 11.32 5.43 4.17
C LEU A 45 12.73 5.08 4.66
N ASP A 46 13.65 6.03 4.59
CA ASP A 46 15.01 5.85 5.09
C ASP A 46 14.96 5.68 6.62
N PRO A 47 15.27 4.49 7.16
CA PRO A 47 15.31 4.30 8.60
C PRO A 47 16.58 4.88 9.23
N VAL A 48 17.54 5.34 8.41
CA VAL A 48 18.91 5.70 8.81
C VAL A 48 19.17 7.22 8.76
N SER A 49 18.48 7.99 7.90
CA SER A 49 18.74 9.44 7.76
C SER A 49 18.50 10.26 9.03
N GLY A 50 17.71 9.72 9.97
CA GLY A 50 17.41 10.41 11.23
C GLY A 50 16.40 11.56 11.10
N ASP A 51 15.79 11.76 9.94
CA ASP A 51 14.75 12.79 9.74
C ASP A 51 13.45 12.46 10.47
N PHE A 52 13.19 11.16 10.68
CA PHE A 52 11.99 10.66 11.34
C PHE A 52 12.29 9.49 12.30
N PRO A 53 13.14 9.71 13.33
CA PRO A 53 13.74 8.64 14.14
C PRO A 53 12.70 7.81 14.90
N THR A 54 11.50 8.35 15.11
CA THR A 54 10.41 7.71 15.85
C THR A 54 9.30 7.18 14.95
N ARG A 55 9.28 7.47 13.64
CA ARG A 55 8.13 7.12 12.78
C ARG A 55 8.05 5.63 12.48
N THR A 56 9.17 4.96 12.28
CA THR A 56 9.21 3.50 12.12
C THR A 56 8.73 2.79 13.37
N ALA A 57 9.17 3.25 14.55
CA ALA A 57 8.71 2.72 15.83
C ALA A 57 7.22 3.02 16.09
N THR A 58 6.75 4.21 15.69
CA THR A 58 5.34 4.61 15.83
C THR A 58 4.44 3.76 14.92
N TRP A 59 4.86 3.52 13.68
CA TRP A 59 4.15 2.66 12.74
C TRP A 59 4.10 1.21 13.25
N ALA A 60 5.25 0.66 13.67
CA ALA A 60 5.32 -0.70 14.21
C ALA A 60 4.39 -0.88 15.42
N LYS A 61 4.44 0.07 16.37
CA LYS A 61 3.57 0.06 17.54
C LYS A 61 2.08 0.15 17.18
N ALA A 62 1.70 1.02 16.24
CA ALA A 62 0.31 1.15 15.80
C ALA A 62 -0.21 -0.16 15.17
N HIS A 63 0.64 -0.88 14.44
CA HIS A 63 0.30 -2.18 13.87
C HIS A 63 0.22 -3.29 14.92
N GLU A 64 1.11 -3.29 15.93
CA GLU A 64 1.02 -4.19 17.08
C GLU A 64 -0.26 -3.95 17.89
N ASP A 65 -0.61 -2.68 18.13
CA ASP A 65 -1.81 -2.27 18.84
C ASP A 65 -3.08 -2.69 18.06
N ALA A 66 -3.12 -2.47 16.74
CA ALA A 66 -4.23 -2.92 15.90
C ALA A 66 -4.39 -4.45 15.91
N ASN A 67 -3.29 -5.20 15.78
CA ASN A 67 -3.31 -6.66 15.85
C ASN A 67 -3.76 -7.15 17.24
N ARG A 68 -3.35 -6.47 18.32
CA ARG A 68 -3.83 -6.78 19.66
C ARG A 68 -5.35 -6.60 19.76
N ASP A 69 -5.87 -5.47 19.29
CA ASP A 69 -7.29 -5.16 19.36
C ASP A 69 -8.10 -6.13 18.49
N ASP A 70 -7.57 -6.53 17.33
CA ASP A 70 -8.15 -7.56 16.48
C ASP A 70 -8.20 -8.93 17.19
N LEU A 71 -7.10 -9.37 17.81
CA LEU A 71 -7.04 -10.64 18.57
C LEU A 71 -7.98 -10.64 19.79
N GLU A 72 -8.15 -9.48 20.42
CA GLU A 72 -9.08 -9.29 21.53
C GLU A 72 -10.54 -9.34 21.03
N SER A 73 -10.85 -8.71 19.90
CA SER A 73 -12.18 -8.77 19.27
C SER A 73 -12.58 -10.18 18.83
N LEU A 74 -11.60 -10.99 18.42
CA LEU A 74 -11.77 -12.40 18.05
C LEU A 74 -11.77 -13.35 19.27
N GLY A 75 -11.58 -12.82 20.49
CA GLY A 75 -11.57 -13.60 21.73
C GLY A 75 -10.41 -14.59 21.85
N LEU A 76 -9.36 -14.43 21.05
CA LEU A 76 -8.20 -15.34 20.97
C LEU A 76 -7.09 -14.99 21.95
N ARG A 77 -7.24 -13.91 22.72
CA ARG A 77 -6.25 -13.48 23.70
C ARG A 77 -6.49 -14.20 25.03
N GLU A 78 -5.63 -15.17 25.35
CA GLU A 78 -5.65 -15.80 26.66
C GLU A 78 -5.41 -14.77 27.78
N SER A 79 -6.41 -14.60 28.65
CA SER A 79 -6.26 -13.85 29.88
C SER A 79 -5.27 -14.60 30.76
N LYS A 80 -4.06 -14.03 30.93
CA LYS A 80 -3.07 -14.55 31.89
C LYS A 80 -3.73 -14.62 33.27
N LYS A 81 -4.22 -15.81 33.66
CA LYS A 81 -4.71 -16.06 35.01
C LYS A 81 -3.53 -15.87 35.95
N ARG A 82 -3.59 -14.80 36.73
CA ARG A 82 -2.61 -14.48 37.77
C ARG A 82 -2.79 -15.50 38.90
N ILE A 83 -1.96 -16.54 38.90
CA ILE A 83 -1.87 -17.48 40.01
C ILE A 83 -1.15 -16.75 41.13
N TYR A 84 -1.87 -16.46 42.22
CA TYR A 84 -1.25 -16.06 43.48
C TYR A 84 -0.94 -17.35 44.24
N LEU A 85 0.35 -17.60 44.46
CA LEU A 85 0.86 -18.60 45.42
C LEU A 85 1.09 -17.92 46.78
#